data_AF-A0A7J3BFN0-F1
#
_entry.id   AF-A0A7J3BFN0-F1
#
_cell.length_a   1.000
_cell.length_b   1.000
_cell.length_c   1.000
_cell.angle_alpha   90.00
_cell.angle_beta   90.00
_cell.angle_gamma   90.00
#
_symmetry.space_group_name_H-M   'P 1'
#
loop_
_entity.id
_entity.type
_entity.pdbx_description
1 polymer ?
#
loop_
_entity_poly.entity_id
_entity_poly.type
_entity_poly.pdbx_seq_one_letter_code
_entity_poly.pdbx_strand_id
1 'polypeptide(L)'
;MEARDKETFAKCVKSSEAGDKEASAMYANECDEIRKIAKAVLNSKFALERVILRLETVEQFGDLYQALAPLVGIVRSTKQNLEKALPEMSFGLAETEESLNSLVIDAGQTSAQPLPAVSYSEEADKILHEASIIADQKMKEKFPELPTTRTPEKHV
;
A
#
# COMPACT_ATOMS: atom_id res chain seq x y z
N MET A 1 -9.11 -16.61 23.86
CA MET A 1 -10.47 -16.05 23.65
C MET A 1 -11.52 -17.15 23.51
N GLU A 2 -11.33 -18.14 22.63
CA GLU A 2 -12.36 -19.18 22.40
C GLU A 2 -12.80 -19.94 23.65
N ALA A 3 -11.87 -20.35 24.52
CA ALA A 3 -12.20 -21.01 25.78
C ALA A 3 -13.06 -20.12 26.70
N ARG A 4 -12.77 -18.81 26.72
CA ARG A 4 -13.50 -17.84 27.53
C ARG A 4 -14.88 -17.53 26.95
N ASP A 5 -15.02 -17.44 25.62
CA ASP A 5 -16.31 -17.35 24.94
C ASP A 5 -17.19 -18.58 25.27
N LYS A 6 -16.63 -19.79 25.17
CA LYS A 6 -17.35 -21.03 25.50
C LYS A 6 -17.79 -21.07 26.97
N GLU A 7 -16.94 -20.64 27.89
CA GLU A 7 -17.27 -20.58 29.31
C GLU A 7 -18.40 -19.58 29.60
N THR A 8 -18.30 -18.35 29.08
CA THR A 8 -19.32 -17.31 29.26
C THR A 8 -20.63 -17.70 28.59
N PHE A 9 -20.57 -18.32 27.41
CA PHE A 9 -21.74 -18.83 26.71
C PHE A 9 -22.43 -19.94 27.51
N ALA A 10 -21.68 -20.86 28.10
CA ALA A 10 -22.26 -21.88 28.98
C ALA A 10 -22.95 -21.28 30.21
N LYS A 11 -22.42 -20.20 30.78
CA LYS A 11 -23.08 -19.44 31.87
C LYS A 11 -24.37 -18.77 31.39
N CYS A 12 -24.35 -18.16 30.20
CA CYS A 12 -25.53 -17.58 29.56
C CYS A 12 -26.67 -18.61 29.42
N VAL A 13 -26.34 -19.82 28.92
CA VAL A 13 -27.31 -20.92 28.76
C VAL A 13 -27.90 -21.31 30.11
N LYS A 14 -27.05 -21.54 31.13
CA LYS A 14 -27.52 -21.92 32.47
C LYS A 14 -28.44 -20.86 33.10
N SER A 15 -28.11 -19.58 32.99
CA SER A 15 -28.96 -18.49 33.49
C SER A 15 -30.29 -18.40 32.73
N SER A 16 -30.27 -18.64 31.42
CA SER A 16 -31.48 -18.69 30.60
C SER A 16 -32.40 -19.85 31.00
N GLU A 17 -31.84 -21.04 31.23
CA GLU A 17 -32.58 -22.22 31.72
C GLU A 17 -33.19 -22.01 33.11
N ALA A 18 -32.50 -21.27 33.98
CA ALA A 18 -33.00 -20.89 35.31
C ALA A 18 -34.07 -19.78 35.27
N GLY A 19 -34.38 -19.20 34.10
CA GLY A 19 -35.33 -18.10 33.95
C GLY A 19 -34.78 -16.73 34.40
N ASP A 20 -33.49 -16.65 34.72
CA ASP A 20 -32.81 -15.42 35.13
C ASP A 20 -32.43 -14.58 33.90
N LYS A 21 -33.40 -13.76 33.47
CA LYS A 21 -33.27 -12.91 32.29
C LYS A 21 -32.15 -11.88 32.41
N GLU A 22 -31.93 -11.31 33.59
CA GLU A 22 -30.90 -10.29 33.80
C GLU A 22 -29.50 -10.91 33.68
N ALA A 23 -29.25 -12.03 34.36
CA ALA A 23 -27.97 -12.72 34.26
C ALA A 23 -27.71 -13.26 32.84
N SER A 24 -28.74 -13.81 32.18
CA SER A 24 -28.59 -14.29 30.79
C SER A 24 -28.24 -13.16 29.82
N ALA A 25 -28.87 -12.00 29.94
CA ALA A 25 -28.57 -10.83 29.11
C ALA A 25 -27.16 -10.30 29.36
N MET A 26 -26.72 -10.25 30.62
CA MET A 26 -25.36 -9.85 30.98
C MET A 26 -24.31 -10.76 30.34
N TYR A 27 -24.46 -12.09 30.47
CA TYR A 27 -23.53 -13.05 29.87
C TYR A 27 -23.57 -13.02 28.34
N ALA A 28 -24.73 -12.77 27.72
CA ALA A 28 -24.85 -12.61 26.27
C ALA A 28 -24.04 -11.40 25.77
N ASN A 29 -24.14 -10.26 26.45
CA ASN A 29 -23.37 -9.05 26.12
C ASN A 29 -21.86 -9.30 26.25
N GLU A 30 -21.41 -9.98 27.30
CA GLU A 30 -20.00 -10.33 27.46
C GLU A 30 -19.50 -11.26 26.33
N CYS A 31 -20.31 -12.22 25.89
CA CYS A 31 -19.97 -13.05 24.73
C CYS A 31 -19.81 -12.22 23.46
N ASP A 32 -20.72 -11.26 23.23
CA ASP A 32 -20.65 -10.36 22.08
C ASP A 32 -19.37 -9.53 22.09
N GLU A 33 -19.00 -8.96 23.24
CA GLU A 33 -17.74 -8.21 23.40
C GLU A 33 -16.50 -9.09 23.16
N ILE A 34 -16.45 -10.30 23.76
CA ILE A 34 -15.34 -11.23 23.51
C ILE A 34 -15.19 -11.54 22.01
N ARG A 35 -16.31 -11.74 21.30
CA ARG A 35 -16.32 -12.04 19.86
C ARG A 35 -15.91 -10.85 19.02
N LYS A 36 -16.33 -9.63 19.38
CA LYS A 36 -15.89 -8.39 18.73
C LYS A 36 -14.37 -8.24 18.83
N ILE A 37 -13.81 -8.46 20.01
CA ILE A 37 -12.35 -8.39 20.22
C ILE A 37 -11.66 -9.48 19.39
N ALA A 38 -12.15 -10.73 19.44
CA ALA A 38 -11.59 -11.83 18.65
C ALA A 38 -11.58 -11.53 17.15
N LYS A 39 -12.66 -10.95 16.63
CA LYS A 39 -12.77 -10.53 15.23
C LYS A 39 -11.78 -9.42 14.88
N ALA A 40 -11.62 -8.43 15.76
CA ALA A 40 -10.64 -7.36 15.58
C ALA A 40 -9.22 -7.94 15.49
N VAL A 41 -8.84 -8.81 16.42
CA VAL A 41 -7.52 -9.48 16.42
C VAL A 41 -7.29 -10.30 15.15
N LEU A 42 -8.28 -11.08 14.71
CA LEU A 42 -8.17 -11.91 13.51
C LEU A 42 -8.02 -11.06 12.24
N ASN A 43 -8.80 -9.99 12.11
CA ASN A 43 -8.68 -9.06 10.98
C ASN A 43 -7.31 -8.38 10.97
N SER A 44 -6.81 -7.99 12.14
CA SER A 44 -5.47 -7.42 12.28
C SER A 44 -4.39 -8.40 11.85
N LYS A 45 -4.51 -9.67 12.22
CA LYS A 45 -3.61 -10.74 11.75
C LYS A 45 -3.58 -10.80 10.22
N PHE A 46 -4.73 -10.89 9.56
CA PHE A 46 -4.79 -10.96 8.09
C PHE A 46 -4.22 -9.70 7.42
N ALA A 47 -4.48 -8.52 7.99
CA ALA A 47 -3.93 -7.27 7.48
C ALA A 47 -2.39 -7.27 7.54
N LEU A 48 -1.81 -7.71 8.66
CA LEU A 48 -0.36 -7.80 8.83
C LEU A 48 0.26 -8.90 7.95
N GLU A 49 -0.38 -10.06 7.81
CA GLU A 49 0.06 -11.10 6.86
C GLU A 49 0.11 -10.56 5.43
N ARG A 50 -0.88 -9.76 5.03
CA ARG A 50 -0.87 -9.09 3.72
C ARG A 50 0.29 -8.10 3.58
N VAL A 51 0.65 -7.37 4.64
CA VAL A 51 1.83 -6.48 4.64
C VAL A 51 3.11 -7.30 4.44
N ILE A 52 3.27 -8.40 5.19
CA ILE A 52 4.44 -9.30 5.09
C ILE A 52 4.59 -9.80 3.65
N LEU A 53 3.54 -10.37 3.06
CA LEU A 53 3.56 -10.86 1.66
C LEU A 53 3.95 -9.76 0.66
N ARG A 54 3.53 -8.52 0.89
CA ARG A 54 3.90 -7.41 0.00
C ARG A 54 5.37 -7.05 0.15
N LEU A 55 5.89 -7.02 1.38
CA LEU A 55 7.31 -6.76 1.66
C LEU A 55 8.20 -7.84 1.02
N GLU A 56 7.81 -9.11 1.06
CA GLU A 56 8.54 -10.21 0.39
C GLU A 56 8.65 -10.02 -1.13
N THR A 57 7.66 -9.38 -1.75
CA THR A 57 7.66 -9.12 -3.20
C THR A 57 8.28 -7.77 -3.57
N VAL A 58 8.61 -6.92 -2.60
CA VAL A 58 8.96 -5.50 -2.87
C VAL A 58 10.28 -5.36 -3.62
N GLU A 59 11.22 -6.29 -3.43
CA GLU A 59 12.51 -6.33 -4.15
C GLU A 59 12.34 -6.48 -5.67
N GLN A 60 11.17 -6.92 -6.14
CA GLN A 60 10.89 -7.14 -7.56
C GLN A 60 10.35 -5.88 -8.26
N PHE A 61 10.08 -4.80 -7.53
CA PHE A 61 9.51 -3.57 -8.09
C PHE A 61 10.56 -2.45 -8.15
N GLY A 62 10.75 -1.87 -9.35
CA GLY A 62 11.69 -0.77 -9.58
C GLY A 62 11.33 0.56 -8.90
N ASP A 63 10.11 0.69 -8.38
CA ASP A 63 9.67 1.83 -7.55
C ASP A 63 9.26 1.32 -6.15
N LEU A 64 10.24 1.34 -5.25
CA LEU A 64 10.10 0.91 -3.87
C LEU A 64 9.11 1.80 -3.09
N TYR A 65 9.06 3.09 -3.39
CA TYR A 65 8.17 4.03 -2.72
C TYR A 65 6.70 3.70 -3.02
N GLN A 66 6.36 3.50 -4.30
CA GLN A 66 5.00 3.15 -4.71
C GLN A 66 4.52 1.82 -4.12
N ALA A 67 5.45 0.89 -3.87
CA ALA A 67 5.13 -0.41 -3.28
C ALA A 67 4.97 -0.36 -1.74
N LEU A 68 5.75 0.47 -1.04
CA LEU A 68 5.76 0.56 0.42
C LEU A 68 4.75 1.54 1.01
N ALA A 69 4.49 2.69 0.35
CA ALA A 69 3.63 3.74 0.91
C ALA A 69 2.22 3.26 1.33
N PRO A 70 1.52 2.40 0.56
CA PRO A 70 0.22 1.87 0.97
C PRO A 70 0.26 1.00 2.23
N LEU A 71 1.42 0.38 2.54
CA LEU A 71 1.57 -0.52 3.67
C LEU A 71 1.49 0.25 5.01
N VAL A 72 1.99 1.49 5.05
CA VAL A 72 1.90 2.35 6.24
C VAL A 72 0.44 2.61 6.61
N GLY A 73 -0.42 2.83 5.61
CA GLY A 73 -1.86 2.99 5.83
C GLY A 73 -2.51 1.75 6.44
N ILE A 74 -2.12 0.56 5.98
CA ILE A 74 -2.65 -0.72 6.48
C ILE A 74 -2.20 -0.96 7.93
N VAL A 75 -0.92 -0.77 8.25
CA VAL A 75 -0.39 -0.93 9.61
C VAL A 75 -1.04 0.08 10.57
N ARG A 76 -1.15 1.35 10.16
CA ARG A 76 -1.83 2.40 10.95
C ARG A 76 -3.29 2.07 11.23
N SER A 77 -4.04 1.65 10.22
CA SER A 77 -5.46 1.27 10.40
C SER A 77 -5.60 0.05 11.32
N THR A 78 -4.70 -0.92 11.17
CA THR A 78 -4.64 -2.11 12.03
C THR A 78 -4.38 -1.73 13.49
N LYS A 79 -3.46 -0.79 13.74
CA LYS A 79 -3.15 -0.26 15.07
C LYS A 79 -4.39 0.37 15.70
N GLN A 80 -5.06 1.27 14.97
CA GLN A 80 -6.26 1.97 15.45
C GLN A 80 -7.42 1.03 15.76
N ASN A 81 -7.57 -0.05 14.98
CA ASN A 81 -8.60 -1.07 15.23
C ASN A 81 -8.28 -1.89 16.48
N LEU A 82 -7.00 -2.24 16.70
CA LEU A 82 -6.57 -2.92 17.93
C LEU A 82 -6.65 -2.01 19.14
N GLU A 83 -6.32 -0.73 19.04
CA GLU A 83 -6.41 0.22 20.16
C GLU A 83 -7.83 0.30 20.74
N LYS A 84 -8.86 0.17 19.88
CA LYS A 84 -10.27 0.16 20.31
C LYS A 84 -10.71 -1.15 20.97
N ALA A 85 -10.07 -2.26 20.62
CA ALA A 85 -10.49 -3.60 21.05
C ALA A 85 -9.59 -4.19 22.15
N LEU A 86 -8.30 -3.86 22.12
CA LEU A 86 -7.23 -4.42 22.93
C LEU A 86 -6.01 -3.47 22.97
N PRO A 87 -6.07 -2.40 23.79
CA PRO A 87 -5.08 -1.32 23.83
C PRO A 87 -3.63 -1.78 24.08
N GLU A 88 -3.44 -2.82 24.89
CA GLU A 88 -2.13 -3.36 25.22
C GLU A 88 -1.38 -3.92 23.98
N MET A 89 -2.12 -4.38 22.96
CA MET A 89 -1.53 -4.93 21.75
C MET A 89 -1.18 -3.86 20.70
N SER A 90 -1.72 -2.63 20.81
CA SER A 90 -1.45 -1.58 19.82
C SER A 90 -0.05 -0.96 19.96
N PHE A 91 0.62 -1.12 21.11
CA PHE A 91 1.93 -0.51 21.34
C PHE A 91 3.02 -1.07 20.41
N GLY A 92 3.12 -2.40 20.27
CA GLY A 92 4.09 -3.01 19.34
C GLY A 92 3.85 -2.65 17.87
N LEU A 93 2.60 -2.31 17.52
CA LEU A 93 2.27 -1.84 16.17
C LEU A 93 2.67 -0.39 15.92
N ALA A 94 2.86 0.43 16.96
CA ALA A 94 3.37 1.79 16.81
C ALA A 94 4.83 1.79 16.35
N GLU A 95 5.68 0.95 16.95
CA GLU A 95 7.07 0.76 16.52
C GLU A 95 7.16 0.21 15.09
N THR A 96 6.24 -0.69 14.73
CA THR A 96 6.14 -1.23 13.36
C THR A 96 5.73 -0.14 12.36
N GLU A 97 4.75 0.70 12.72
CA GLU A 97 4.33 1.85 11.91
C GLU A 97 5.49 2.84 11.68
N GLU A 98 6.24 3.16 12.74
CA GLU A 98 7.38 4.07 12.68
C GLU A 98 8.50 3.49 11.79
N SER A 99 8.88 2.24 12.00
CA SER A 99 9.90 1.56 11.20
C SER A 99 9.55 1.53 9.71
N LEU A 100 8.29 1.21 9.40
CA LEU A 100 7.80 1.16 8.03
C LEU A 100 7.73 2.57 7.40
N ASN A 101 7.36 3.59 8.18
CA ASN A 101 7.34 4.98 7.74
C ASN A 101 8.76 5.49 7.42
N SER A 102 9.75 5.16 8.25
CA SER A 102 11.16 5.45 7.97
C SER A 102 11.63 4.79 6.67
N LEU A 103 11.27 3.51 6.45
CA LEU A 103 11.57 2.81 5.21
C LEU A 103 10.99 3.52 3.96
N VAL A 104 9.77 4.03 4.05
CA VAL A 104 9.12 4.78 2.96
C VAL A 104 9.84 6.10 2.69
N ILE A 105 10.30 6.80 3.74
CA ILE A 105 11.08 8.03 3.60
C ILE A 105 12.40 7.74 2.86
N ASP A 106 13.12 6.69 3.27
CA ASP A 106 14.39 6.30 2.65
C ASP A 106 14.21 5.89 1.18
N ALA A 107 13.14 5.14 0.88
CA ALA A 107 12.76 4.78 -0.48
C ALA A 107 12.42 6.02 -1.34
N GLY A 108 11.73 7.01 -0.76
CA GLY A 108 11.41 8.28 -1.41
C GLY A 108 12.64 9.14 -1.67
N GLN A 109 13.60 9.19 -0.74
CA GLN A 109 14.87 9.89 -0.93
C GLN A 109 15.73 9.24 -2.02
N THR A 110 15.75 7.91 -2.08
CA THR A 110 16.44 7.16 -3.14
C THR A 110 15.82 7.45 -4.51
N SER A 111 14.49 7.55 -4.60
CA SER A 111 13.77 7.91 -5.83
C SER A 111 13.90 9.39 -6.21
N ALA A 112 14.19 10.27 -5.25
CA ALA A 112 14.28 11.72 -5.44
C ALA A 112 15.71 12.22 -5.70
N GLN A 113 16.73 11.35 -5.60
CA GLN A 113 18.05 11.67 -6.14
C GLN A 113 17.88 11.91 -7.65
N PRO A 114 18.17 13.12 -8.17
CA PRO A 114 18.36 13.27 -9.59
C PRO A 114 19.39 12.22 -9.99
N LEU A 115 19.12 11.43 -11.03
CA LEU A 115 20.20 10.73 -11.73
C LEU A 115 21.32 11.76 -11.88
N PRO A 116 22.55 11.49 -11.41
CA PRO A 116 23.63 12.47 -11.53
C PRO A 116 23.61 12.93 -12.98
N ALA A 117 23.48 14.25 -13.18
CA ALA A 117 23.44 14.83 -14.51
C ALA A 117 24.63 14.21 -15.25
N VAL A 118 24.34 13.39 -16.26
CA VAL A 118 25.39 12.70 -16.99
C VAL A 118 26.17 13.82 -17.67
N SER A 119 27.33 14.17 -17.11
CA SER A 119 28.20 15.17 -17.71
C SER A 119 28.82 14.50 -18.92
N TYR A 120 28.24 14.75 -20.09
CA TYR A 120 28.83 14.35 -21.36
C TYR A 120 30.13 15.12 -21.55
N SER A 121 31.16 14.43 -22.04
CA SER A 121 32.30 15.13 -22.63
C SER A 121 31.85 15.82 -23.91
N GLU A 122 32.58 16.84 -24.36
CA GLU A 122 32.32 17.51 -25.64
C GLU A 122 32.27 16.52 -26.82
N GLU A 123 33.00 15.41 -26.72
CA GLU A 123 32.98 14.33 -27.71
C GLU A 123 31.69 13.50 -27.66
N ALA A 124 31.14 13.27 -26.46
CA ALA A 124 29.87 12.59 -26.30
C ALA A 124 28.68 13.44 -26.82
N ASP A 125 28.75 14.77 -26.69
CA ASP A 125 27.75 15.67 -27.30
C ASP A 125 27.77 15.60 -28.84
N LYS A 126 28.96 15.51 -29.46
CA LYS A 126 29.08 15.31 -30.91
C LYS A 126 28.48 13.99 -31.35
N ILE A 127 28.75 12.90 -30.64
CA ILE A 127 28.19 11.57 -30.94
C ILE A 127 26.66 11.58 -30.83
N LEU A 128 26.10 12.22 -29.80
CA LEU A 128 24.64 12.35 -29.64
C LEU A 128 24.02 13.20 -30.76
N HIS A 129 24.70 14.27 -31.18
CA HIS A 129 24.25 15.10 -32.29
C HIS A 129 24.25 14.34 -33.62
N GLU A 130 25.31 13.58 -33.92
CA GLU A 130 25.38 12.71 -35.10
C GLU A 130 24.29 11.63 -35.07
N ALA A 131 24.05 11.00 -33.91
CA ALA A 131 22.99 10.02 -33.74
C ALA A 131 21.59 10.62 -33.98
N SER A 132 21.34 11.85 -33.51
CA SER A 132 20.08 12.57 -33.73
C SER A 132 19.85 12.88 -35.20
N ILE A 133 20.88 13.31 -35.94
CA ILE A 133 20.77 13.57 -37.38
C ILE A 133 20.41 12.29 -38.14
N ILE A 134 21.04 11.16 -37.80
CA ILE A 134 20.76 9.86 -38.44
C ILE A 134 19.34 9.39 -38.12
N ALA A 135 18.85 9.63 -36.89
CA ALA A 135 17.49 9.31 -36.49
C ALA A 135 16.46 10.14 -37.29
N ASP A 136 16.70 11.45 -37.44
CA ASP A 136 15.84 12.35 -38.22
C ASP A 136 15.81 11.98 -39.71
N GLN A 137 16.96 11.61 -40.29
CA GLN A 137 17.04 11.13 -41.67
C GLN A 137 16.24 9.84 -41.86
N LYS A 138 16.38 8.86 -40.96
CA LYS A 138 15.59 7.63 -40.99
C LYS A 138 14.09 7.88 -40.82
N MET A 139 13.71 8.87 -40.01
CA MET A 139 12.31 9.27 -39.86
C MET A 139 11.75 9.84 -41.17
N LYS A 140 12.50 10.72 -41.84
CA LYS A 140 12.12 11.30 -43.14
C LYS A 140 12.02 10.25 -44.25
N GLU A 141 12.88 9.23 -44.23
CA GLU A 141 12.82 8.10 -45.17
C GLU A 141 11.60 7.18 -44.92
N LYS A 142 11.22 6.97 -43.65
CA LYS A 142 10.08 6.12 -43.28
C LYS A 142 8.72 6.84 -43.38
N PHE A 143 8.71 8.16 -43.27
CA PHE A 143 7.51 8.99 -43.35
C PHE A 143 7.78 10.18 -44.30
N PRO A 144 7.72 9.97 -45.62
CA PRO A 144 7.82 11.09 -46.57
C PRO A 144 6.65 12.05 -46.36
N GLU A 145 6.93 13.36 -46.32
CA GLU A 145 5.90 14.38 -46.19
C GLU A 145 4.89 14.27 -47.34
N LEU A 146 3.60 14.26 -47.00
CA LEU A 146 2.52 14.27 -47.98
C LEU A 146 2.63 15.55 -48.82
N PRO A 147 2.57 15.47 -50.16
CA PRO A 147 2.74 16.64 -51.02
C PRO A 147 1.65 17.68 -50.72
N THR A 148 2.07 18.88 -50.37
CA THR A 148 1.20 20.03 -50.20
C THR A 148 0.68 20.51 -51.55
N THR A 149 -0.37 19.88 -52.08
CA THR A 149 -1.13 20.46 -53.18
C THR A 149 -2.04 21.55 -52.63
N ARG A 150 -1.60 22.81 -52.69
CA ARG A 150 -2.53 23.95 -52.82
C ARG A 150 -2.03 24.86 -53.94
N THR A 151 -2.75 24.77 -55.05
CA THR A 151 -2.74 25.60 -56.25
C THR A 151 -2.73 27.11 -55.92
N PRO A 152 -1.95 27.93 -56.65
CA PRO A 152 -2.05 29.38 -56.56
C PRO A 152 -3.33 29.86 -57.27
N GLU A 153 -4.29 30.39 -56.51
CA GLU A 153 -5.40 31.15 -57.07
C GLU A 153 -4.86 32.44 -57.70
N LYS A 154 -5.04 32.57 -59.03
CA LYS A 154 -4.77 33.80 -59.77
C LYS A 154 -5.89 34.79 -59.51
N HIS A 155 -5.51 35.99 -59.07
CA HIS A 155 -6.29 37.22 -59.24
C HIS A 155 -6.67 37.43 -60.71
N VAL A 156 -7.97 37.60 -61.00
CA VAL A 156 -8.60 38.71 -61.79
C VAL A 156 -10.07 38.78 -61.40
#